data_AF-A0A849GZ74-F1
#
_entry.id   AF-A0A849GZ74-F1
#
_cell.length_a   1.000
_cell.length_b   1.000
_cell.length_c   1.000
_cell.angle_alpha   90.00
_cell.angle_beta   90.00
_cell.angle_gamma   90.00
#
_symmetry.space_group_name_H-M   'P 1'
#
loop_
_entity.id
_entity.type
_entity.pdbx_description
1 polymer ?
#
loop_
_entity_poly.entity_id
_entity_poly.type
_entity_poly.pdbx_seq_one_letter_code
_entity_poly.pdbx_strand_id
1 'polypeptide(L)'
;MRPVRFTKSHDGISLAWTRTGSGPPLVKAANWLTHLEYDAESPLWSHWVDFLEGHFDYLRSDERGCGLSDRDTGTLGIDSWTDDLSRVVEAADLPKPFILLGMSQGTMAAINYAARHPEDVSHLVILGGYARGSFCRNDDKAARLYQAIIDVMEAGWDQPGEAFREVFTHRFVPDGDPVRVQWFNELCRKATDGATASRLLTARGQSDVSALLPEITMPTLVLHADGDVVVPVDEGRFLAKHIPGAELTVLESQNHIIQADEPAWPAFQRLLLQFTGQTARPADANLTDREAAILAEICAAKSNKAIARDLGVSEKTIRNHATHIFAKLGVATRQEAILKVKGG
;
A
#
# COMPACT_ATOMS: atom_id res chain seq x y z
N MET A 1 -11.59 -1.44 -17.61
CA MET A 1 -11.32 -2.63 -16.77
C MET A 1 -9.84 -2.95 -16.88
N ARG A 2 -9.14 -3.12 -15.74
CA ARG A 2 -7.70 -3.39 -15.71
C ARG A 2 -7.46 -4.84 -16.17
N PRO A 3 -6.52 -5.12 -17.09
CA PRO A 3 -6.35 -6.48 -17.61
C PRO A 3 -5.77 -7.40 -16.53
N VAL A 4 -6.48 -8.49 -16.21
CA VAL A 4 -6.00 -9.54 -15.33
C VAL A 4 -5.30 -10.61 -16.17
N ARG A 5 -4.11 -11.02 -15.73
CA ARG A 5 -3.30 -12.07 -16.32
C ARG A 5 -2.97 -13.12 -15.27
N PHE A 6 -2.50 -14.28 -15.72
CA PHE A 6 -2.18 -15.39 -14.85
C PHE A 6 -0.76 -15.89 -15.12
N THR A 7 -0.09 -16.31 -14.06
CA THR A 7 1.15 -17.09 -14.13
C THR A 7 1.05 -18.29 -13.19
N LYS A 8 2.00 -19.23 -13.29
CA LYS A 8 2.08 -20.38 -12.39
C LYS A 8 3.24 -20.20 -11.41
N SER A 9 2.98 -20.45 -10.13
CA SER A 9 4.01 -20.66 -9.12
C SER A 9 4.83 -21.92 -9.44
N HIS A 10 5.97 -22.11 -8.76
CA HIS A 10 6.75 -23.34 -8.91
C HIS A 10 5.97 -24.61 -8.54
N ASP A 11 5.06 -24.52 -7.56
CA ASP A 11 4.18 -25.62 -7.13
C ASP A 11 2.86 -25.70 -7.93
N GLY A 12 2.72 -24.94 -9.02
CA GLY A 12 1.62 -25.08 -9.99
C GLY A 12 0.35 -24.29 -9.67
N ILE A 13 0.39 -23.44 -8.64
CA ILE A 13 -0.72 -22.54 -8.26
C ILE A 13 -0.86 -21.43 -9.30
N SER A 14 -2.09 -21.19 -9.77
CA SER A 14 -2.42 -20.05 -10.62
C SER A 14 -2.43 -18.77 -9.81
N LEU A 15 -1.60 -17.81 -10.21
CA LEU A 15 -1.50 -16.49 -9.58
C LEU A 15 -2.07 -15.44 -10.53
N ALA A 16 -3.13 -14.75 -10.10
CA ALA A 16 -3.70 -13.63 -10.81
C ALA A 16 -2.88 -12.36 -10.54
N TRP A 17 -2.57 -11.61 -11.60
CA TRP A 17 -1.81 -10.37 -11.50
C TRP A 17 -2.28 -9.33 -12.52
N THR A 18 -1.99 -8.06 -12.23
CA THR A 18 -2.24 -6.94 -13.14
C THR A 18 -1.10 -5.93 -13.07
N ARG A 19 -0.79 -5.32 -14.22
CA ARG A 19 0.20 -4.26 -14.38
C ARG A 19 -0.45 -3.08 -15.08
N THR A 20 -0.35 -1.91 -14.48
CA THR A 20 -1.08 -0.71 -14.86
C THR A 20 -0.27 0.54 -14.58
N GLY A 21 -0.62 1.65 -15.20
CA GLY A 21 0.11 2.90 -15.06
C GLY A 21 1.32 3.01 -15.96
N SER A 22 2.04 4.11 -15.80
CA SER A 22 3.29 4.40 -16.50
C SER A 22 4.18 5.23 -15.57
N GLY A 23 5.46 4.92 -15.54
CA GLY A 23 6.40 5.53 -14.61
C GLY A 23 7.53 4.57 -14.23
N PRO A 24 8.28 4.86 -13.16
CA PRO A 24 9.22 3.91 -12.61
C PRO A 24 8.50 2.62 -12.19
N PRO A 25 9.14 1.45 -12.35
CA PRO A 25 8.53 0.18 -11.98
C PRO A 25 8.36 0.08 -10.47
N LEU A 26 7.14 -0.25 -10.02
CA LEU A 26 6.80 -0.50 -8.62
C LEU A 26 6.06 -1.82 -8.49
N VAL A 27 6.59 -2.72 -7.67
CA VAL A 27 5.96 -4.00 -7.33
C VAL A 27 5.40 -3.90 -5.92
N LYS A 28 4.11 -4.16 -5.76
CA LYS A 28 3.52 -4.40 -4.44
C LYS A 28 3.47 -5.89 -4.16
N ALA A 29 4.16 -6.32 -3.12
CA ALA A 29 4.06 -7.68 -2.62
C ALA A 29 2.60 -7.96 -2.20
N ALA A 30 2.09 -9.13 -2.57
CA ALA A 30 0.74 -9.54 -2.19
C ALA A 30 0.62 -9.61 -0.65
N ASN A 31 -0.55 -9.21 -0.15
CA ASN A 31 -0.87 -9.29 1.27
C ASN A 31 -2.36 -9.56 1.45
N TRP A 32 -2.71 -10.10 2.60
CA TRP A 32 -4.09 -10.22 3.07
C TRP A 32 -4.78 -8.83 3.16
N LEU A 33 -5.94 -8.57 2.55
CA LEU A 33 -6.65 -9.35 1.53
C LEU A 33 -6.60 -8.63 0.19
N THR A 34 -6.52 -9.40 -0.88
CA THR A 34 -6.45 -8.89 -2.25
C THR A 34 -7.56 -9.50 -3.10
N HIS A 35 -8.19 -8.67 -3.91
CA HIS A 35 -9.01 -9.12 -5.03
C HIS A 35 -8.91 -8.11 -6.18
N LEU A 36 -8.14 -8.43 -7.21
CA LEU A 36 -7.75 -7.47 -8.27
C LEU A 36 -8.91 -6.68 -8.87
N GLU A 37 -10.03 -7.36 -9.19
CA GLU A 37 -11.21 -6.72 -9.75
C GLU A 37 -12.07 -5.97 -8.72
N TYR A 38 -12.22 -6.50 -7.50
CA TYR A 38 -13.08 -5.89 -6.48
C TYR A 38 -12.43 -4.65 -5.86
N ASP A 39 -11.10 -4.68 -5.66
CA ASP A 39 -10.33 -3.57 -5.08
C ASP A 39 -10.41 -2.27 -5.90
N ALA A 40 -10.61 -2.38 -7.22
CA ALA A 40 -10.65 -1.26 -8.15
C ALA A 40 -11.78 -0.26 -7.85
N GLU A 41 -12.89 -0.72 -7.30
CA GLU A 41 -14.07 0.10 -6.94
C GLU A 41 -14.21 0.26 -5.42
N SER A 42 -13.15 -0.07 -4.69
CA SER A 42 -13.18 -0.11 -3.23
C SER A 42 -13.19 1.29 -2.62
N PRO A 43 -14.08 1.58 -1.64
CA PRO A 43 -13.97 2.78 -0.81
C PRO A 43 -12.73 2.76 0.11
N LEU A 44 -12.01 1.64 0.20
CA LEU A 44 -10.79 1.46 1.00
C LEU A 44 -9.50 1.43 0.17
N TRP A 45 -9.58 1.02 -1.09
CA TRP A 45 -8.40 0.76 -1.94
C TRP A 45 -8.38 1.51 -3.27
N SER A 46 -9.49 2.09 -3.74
CA SER A 46 -9.49 2.77 -5.04
C SER A 46 -8.50 3.94 -5.08
N HIS A 47 -8.45 4.77 -4.02
CA HIS A 47 -7.48 5.87 -3.91
C HIS A 47 -6.03 5.39 -3.89
N TRP A 48 -5.77 4.22 -3.29
CA TRP A 48 -4.45 3.57 -3.32
C TRP A 48 -4.06 3.16 -4.72
N VAL A 49 -4.95 2.45 -5.40
CA VAL A 49 -4.72 1.95 -6.77
C VAL A 49 -4.54 3.13 -7.72
N ASP A 50 -5.42 4.13 -7.68
CA ASP A 50 -5.37 5.28 -8.56
C ASP A 50 -4.10 6.12 -8.35
N PHE A 51 -3.68 6.31 -7.10
CA PHE A 51 -2.42 7.00 -6.80
C PHE A 51 -1.19 6.24 -7.32
N LEU A 52 -1.10 4.94 -7.05
CA LEU A 52 0.06 4.14 -7.45
C LEU A 52 0.14 3.97 -8.96
N GLU A 53 -0.97 3.70 -9.64
CA GLU A 53 -1.05 3.63 -11.11
C GLU A 53 -0.80 4.99 -11.77
N GLY A 54 -1.15 6.08 -11.07
CA GLY A 54 -0.81 7.42 -11.50
C GLY A 54 0.70 7.64 -11.51
N HIS A 55 1.46 7.18 -10.53
CA HIS A 55 2.88 7.56 -10.42
C HIS A 55 3.87 6.52 -10.90
N PHE A 56 3.44 5.26 -11.01
CA PHE A 56 4.33 4.13 -11.24
C PHE A 56 3.79 3.21 -12.32
N ASP A 57 4.71 2.45 -12.92
CA ASP A 57 4.36 1.23 -13.63
C ASP A 57 4.14 0.13 -12.58
N TYR A 58 2.88 0.05 -12.15
CA TYR A 58 2.45 -0.60 -10.93
C TYR A 58 2.04 -2.05 -11.17
N LEU A 59 2.77 -2.96 -10.55
CA LEU A 59 2.50 -4.40 -10.56
C LEU A 59 1.94 -4.84 -9.21
N ARG A 60 0.79 -5.51 -9.24
CA ARG A 60 0.19 -6.17 -8.06
C ARG A 60 -0.44 -7.50 -8.44
N SER A 61 -0.59 -8.37 -7.45
CA SER A 61 -1.18 -9.71 -7.60
C SER A 61 -2.14 -10.02 -6.46
N ASP A 62 -3.04 -10.97 -6.73
CA ASP A 62 -3.80 -11.62 -5.67
C ASP A 62 -2.95 -12.71 -5.00
N GLU A 63 -2.90 -12.70 -3.67
CA GLU A 63 -2.20 -13.74 -2.90
C GLU A 63 -2.77 -15.14 -3.23
N ARG A 64 -1.94 -16.18 -3.22
CA ARG A 64 -2.41 -17.57 -3.29
C ARG A 64 -3.50 -17.83 -2.22
N GLY A 65 -4.59 -18.49 -2.60
CA GLY A 65 -5.77 -18.64 -1.75
C GLY A 65 -6.71 -17.44 -1.73
N CYS A 66 -6.34 -16.31 -2.35
CA CYS A 66 -7.09 -15.07 -2.34
C CYS A 66 -7.56 -14.62 -3.73
N GLY A 67 -8.64 -13.82 -3.75
CA GLY A 67 -9.11 -13.13 -4.95
C GLY A 67 -9.35 -14.06 -6.15
N LEU A 68 -8.70 -13.74 -7.27
CA LEU A 68 -8.74 -14.49 -8.53
C LEU A 68 -7.63 -15.56 -8.65
N SER A 69 -6.68 -15.61 -7.72
CA SER A 69 -5.69 -16.69 -7.64
C SER A 69 -6.34 -18.01 -7.19
N ASP A 70 -5.67 -19.14 -7.43
CA ASP A 70 -6.19 -20.45 -7.04
C ASP A 70 -6.49 -20.50 -5.54
N ARG A 71 -7.62 -21.12 -5.18
CA ARG A 71 -8.07 -21.31 -3.78
C ARG A 71 -7.24 -22.30 -3.01
N ASP A 72 -6.78 -23.36 -3.68
CA ASP A 72 -5.82 -24.27 -3.08
C ASP A 72 -4.48 -23.57 -2.96
N THR A 73 -4.05 -23.37 -1.72
CA THR A 73 -2.83 -22.63 -1.39
C THR A 73 -1.57 -23.46 -1.57
N GLY A 74 -1.67 -24.79 -1.68
CA GLY A 74 -0.51 -25.66 -1.59
C GLY A 74 0.25 -25.44 -0.27
N THR A 75 1.57 -25.25 -0.37
CA THR A 75 2.42 -24.97 0.80
C THR A 75 2.45 -23.47 1.10
N LEU A 76 2.22 -23.11 2.37
CA LEU A 76 2.26 -21.72 2.84
C LEU A 76 3.52 -21.46 3.66
N GLY A 77 4.21 -20.37 3.33
CA GLY A 77 5.41 -19.94 4.05
C GLY A 77 6.19 -18.88 3.26
N ILE A 78 7.21 -18.30 3.89
CA ILE A 78 8.03 -17.24 3.29
C ILE A 78 8.56 -17.61 1.91
N ASP A 79 9.03 -18.84 1.74
CA ASP A 79 9.57 -19.31 0.46
C ASP A 79 8.52 -19.33 -0.65
N SER A 80 7.29 -19.83 -0.37
CA SER A 80 6.25 -19.88 -1.39
C SER A 80 5.72 -18.50 -1.75
N TRP A 81 5.55 -17.60 -0.79
CA TRP A 81 5.18 -16.21 -1.07
C TRP A 81 6.27 -15.43 -1.82
N THR A 82 7.54 -15.74 -1.59
CA THR A 82 8.66 -15.11 -2.30
C THR A 82 8.81 -15.67 -3.72
N ASP A 83 8.58 -16.98 -3.92
CA ASP A 83 8.51 -17.59 -5.25
C ASP A 83 7.35 -16.98 -6.05
N ASP A 84 6.16 -16.84 -5.46
CA ASP A 84 5.02 -16.20 -6.11
C ASP A 84 5.35 -14.78 -6.60
N LEU A 85 5.94 -13.97 -5.72
CA LEU A 85 6.37 -12.62 -6.06
C LEU A 85 7.36 -12.64 -7.23
N SER A 86 8.34 -13.55 -7.20
CA SER A 86 9.34 -13.71 -8.26
C SER A 86 8.68 -14.10 -9.59
N ARG A 87 7.76 -15.07 -9.57
CA ARG A 87 7.04 -15.57 -10.75
C ARG A 87 6.15 -14.50 -11.37
N VAL A 88 5.49 -13.68 -10.55
CA VAL A 88 4.67 -12.55 -11.03
C VAL A 88 5.56 -11.47 -11.66
N VAL A 89 6.69 -11.12 -11.03
CA VAL A 89 7.65 -10.15 -11.59
C VAL A 89 8.22 -10.64 -12.93
N GLU A 90 8.63 -11.90 -13.01
CA GLU A 90 9.13 -12.53 -14.24
C GLU A 90 8.07 -12.55 -15.34
N ALA A 91 6.84 -12.99 -15.03
CA ALA A 91 5.75 -13.07 -16.01
C ALA A 91 5.27 -11.69 -16.48
N ALA A 92 5.40 -10.68 -15.63
CA ALA A 92 5.07 -9.31 -15.97
C ALA A 92 6.10 -8.62 -16.86
N ASP A 93 7.31 -9.20 -16.99
CA ASP A 93 8.46 -8.59 -17.69
C ASP A 93 8.68 -7.14 -17.22
N LEU A 94 8.73 -6.97 -15.89
CA LEU A 94 8.89 -5.66 -15.28
C LEU A 94 10.37 -5.24 -15.33
N PRO A 95 10.70 -4.00 -15.78
CA PRO A 95 12.06 -3.52 -15.76
C PRO A 95 12.66 -3.51 -14.35
N LYS A 96 13.94 -3.87 -14.26
CA LYS A 96 14.73 -3.86 -13.04
C LYS A 96 15.83 -2.78 -13.13
N PRO A 97 16.26 -2.19 -12.00
CA PRO A 97 15.71 -2.40 -10.66
C PRO A 97 14.36 -1.68 -10.47
N PHE A 98 13.50 -2.20 -9.59
CA PHE A 98 12.18 -1.66 -9.29
C PHE A 98 12.03 -1.24 -7.83
N ILE A 99 10.97 -0.49 -7.52
CA ILE A 99 10.58 -0.16 -6.14
C ILE A 99 9.76 -1.32 -5.60
N LEU A 100 10.12 -1.87 -4.45
CA LEU A 100 9.39 -2.96 -3.82
C LEU A 100 8.61 -2.45 -2.61
N LEU A 101 7.28 -2.49 -2.70
CA LEU A 101 6.35 -2.11 -1.65
C LEU A 101 5.85 -3.34 -0.88
N GLY A 102 6.29 -3.48 0.37
CA GLY A 102 5.76 -4.44 1.34
C GLY A 102 4.70 -3.79 2.22
N MET A 103 3.46 -4.26 2.14
CA MET A 103 2.38 -3.82 3.03
C MET A 103 1.98 -4.94 3.97
N SER A 104 1.87 -4.64 5.27
CA SER A 104 1.41 -5.60 6.26
C SER A 104 2.19 -6.92 6.16
N GLN A 105 1.49 -8.03 5.96
CA GLN A 105 2.03 -9.36 5.79
C GLN A 105 2.96 -9.53 4.57
N GLY A 106 2.74 -8.74 3.50
CA GLY A 106 3.58 -8.74 2.30
C GLY A 106 5.02 -8.28 2.56
N THR A 107 5.25 -7.61 3.69
CA THR A 107 6.58 -7.17 4.14
C THR A 107 7.57 -8.32 4.25
N MET A 108 7.17 -9.49 4.77
CA MET A 108 8.12 -10.59 4.95
C MET A 108 8.58 -11.18 3.61
N ALA A 109 7.67 -11.28 2.63
CA ALA A 109 8.03 -11.69 1.28
C ALA A 109 8.90 -10.63 0.58
N ALA A 110 8.60 -9.35 0.78
CA ALA A 110 9.40 -8.26 0.24
C ALA A 110 10.83 -8.25 0.79
N ILE A 111 11.01 -8.43 2.11
CA ILE A 111 12.33 -8.53 2.76
C ILE A 111 13.09 -9.74 2.23
N ASN A 112 12.47 -10.91 2.19
CA ASN A 112 13.12 -12.12 1.70
C ASN A 112 13.52 -12.00 0.22
N TYR A 113 12.67 -11.40 -0.62
CA TYR A 113 13.01 -11.11 -2.00
C TYR A 113 14.18 -10.14 -2.12
N ALA A 114 14.13 -9.00 -1.41
CA ALA A 114 15.16 -7.96 -1.48
C ALA A 114 16.54 -8.45 -0.98
N ALA A 115 16.57 -9.30 0.06
CA ALA A 115 17.81 -9.92 0.55
C ALA A 115 18.41 -10.89 -0.48
N ARG A 116 17.57 -11.63 -1.20
CA ARG A 116 18.01 -12.64 -2.19
C ARG A 116 18.34 -12.05 -3.56
N HIS A 117 17.74 -10.92 -3.91
CA HIS A 117 17.85 -10.25 -5.21
C HIS A 117 18.13 -8.74 -5.04
N PRO A 118 19.22 -8.36 -4.35
CA PRO A 118 19.48 -6.94 -4.02
C PRO A 118 19.64 -6.06 -5.26
N GLU A 119 20.08 -6.61 -6.39
CA GLU A 119 20.22 -5.92 -7.68
C GLU A 119 18.89 -5.64 -8.37
N ASP A 120 17.82 -6.36 -8.02
CA ASP A 120 16.50 -6.20 -8.60
C ASP A 120 15.72 -5.05 -7.94
N VAL A 121 16.11 -4.63 -6.73
CA VAL A 121 15.34 -3.68 -5.91
C VAL A 121 16.10 -2.36 -5.73
N SER A 122 15.54 -1.29 -6.29
CA SER A 122 16.08 0.07 -6.15
C SER A 122 15.79 0.69 -4.79
N HIS A 123 14.60 0.43 -4.25
CA HIS A 123 14.08 0.97 -2.99
C HIS A 123 13.15 -0.05 -2.36
N LEU A 124 13.26 -0.25 -1.05
CA LEU A 124 12.31 -1.02 -0.27
C LEU A 124 11.43 -0.06 0.53
N VAL A 125 10.12 -0.11 0.30
CA VAL A 125 9.13 0.67 1.06
C VAL A 125 8.28 -0.30 1.86
N ILE A 126 8.21 -0.09 3.17
CA ILE A 126 7.42 -0.92 4.09
C ILE A 126 6.34 -0.05 4.72
N LEU A 127 5.10 -0.52 4.69
CA LEU A 127 3.97 0.14 5.34
C LEU A 127 3.21 -0.81 6.26
N GLY A 128 3.12 -0.47 7.55
CA GLY A 128 2.41 -1.27 8.56
C GLY A 128 2.94 -2.70 8.66
N GLY A 129 4.23 -2.89 8.35
CA GLY A 129 4.87 -4.18 8.15
C GLY A 129 5.52 -4.76 9.40
N TYR A 130 5.92 -6.02 9.32
CA TYR A 130 6.64 -6.72 10.38
C TYR A 130 7.57 -7.79 9.81
N ALA A 131 8.66 -8.09 10.53
CA ALA A 131 9.59 -9.17 10.17
C ALA A 131 9.31 -10.49 10.91
N ARG A 132 8.55 -10.45 12.01
CA ARG A 132 8.31 -11.60 12.91
C ARG A 132 6.82 -11.79 13.09
N GLY A 133 6.34 -13.00 12.83
CA GLY A 133 4.99 -13.44 13.15
C GLY A 133 4.71 -13.40 14.65
N SER A 134 3.43 -13.33 15.03
CA SER A 134 3.02 -13.19 16.43
C SER A 134 3.58 -14.28 17.35
N PHE A 135 3.81 -15.50 16.85
CA PHE A 135 4.39 -16.60 17.63
C PHE A 135 5.92 -16.53 17.75
N CYS A 136 6.58 -15.63 17.00
CA CYS A 136 8.03 -15.44 16.96
C CYS A 136 8.49 -14.18 17.73
N ARG A 137 7.57 -13.47 18.38
CA ARG A 137 7.87 -12.19 19.07
C ARG A 137 8.26 -12.32 20.55
N ASN A 138 8.25 -13.53 21.12
CA ASN A 138 8.42 -13.78 22.56
C ASN A 138 7.41 -12.99 23.43
N ASP A 139 6.16 -12.86 22.97
CA ASP A 139 5.06 -12.25 23.70
C ASP A 139 3.88 -13.24 23.80
N ASP A 140 3.77 -13.92 24.94
CA ASP A 140 2.73 -14.92 25.20
C ASP A 140 1.30 -14.35 25.17
N LYS A 141 1.13 -13.07 25.45
CA LYS A 141 -0.19 -12.43 25.42
C LYS A 141 -0.59 -12.18 23.96
N ALA A 142 0.32 -11.61 23.16
CA ALA A 142 0.08 -11.40 21.74
C ALA A 142 -0.12 -12.72 20.99
N ALA A 143 0.69 -13.74 21.29
CA ALA A 143 0.55 -15.09 20.72
C ALA A 143 -0.83 -15.70 21.01
N ARG A 144 -1.29 -15.65 22.27
CA ARG A 144 -2.63 -16.16 22.64
C ARG A 144 -3.76 -15.39 21.97
N LEU A 145 -3.67 -14.07 21.90
CA LEU A 145 -4.67 -13.25 21.19
C LEU A 145 -4.69 -13.62 19.70
N TYR A 146 -3.53 -13.78 19.07
CA TYR A 146 -3.42 -14.16 17.67
C TYR A 146 -4.01 -15.55 17.39
N GLN A 147 -3.77 -16.53 18.28
CA GLN A 147 -4.41 -17.84 18.18
C GLN A 147 -5.94 -17.75 18.28
N ALA A 148 -6.47 -16.97 19.23
CA ALA A 148 -7.91 -16.78 19.36
C ALA A 148 -8.53 -16.15 18.09
N ILE A 149 -7.82 -15.23 17.43
CA ILE A 149 -8.25 -14.64 16.16
C ILE A 149 -8.31 -15.71 15.05
N ILE A 150 -7.32 -16.62 14.99
CA ILE A 150 -7.29 -17.74 14.04
C ILE A 150 -8.49 -18.68 14.28
N ASP A 151 -8.74 -19.06 15.54
CA ASP A 151 -9.81 -19.98 15.90
C ASP A 151 -11.20 -19.39 15.58
N VAL A 152 -11.39 -18.09 15.87
CA VAL A 152 -12.63 -17.36 15.54
C VAL A 152 -12.81 -17.24 14.03
N MET A 153 -11.72 -17.03 13.29
CA MET A 153 -11.75 -16.99 11.82
C MET A 153 -12.18 -18.34 11.25
N GLU A 154 -11.55 -19.44 11.66
CA GLU A 154 -11.90 -20.78 11.16
C GLU A 154 -13.37 -21.15 11.44
N ALA A 155 -13.90 -20.79 12.62
CA ALA A 155 -15.26 -21.13 13.02
C ALA A 155 -16.34 -20.17 12.46
N GLY A 156 -15.99 -18.89 12.28
CA GLY A 156 -16.95 -17.79 12.07
C GLY A 156 -16.96 -17.20 10.66
N TRP A 157 -15.90 -17.39 9.86
CA TRP A 157 -15.73 -16.69 8.59
C TRP A 157 -16.85 -16.94 7.58
N ASP A 158 -17.27 -18.20 7.45
CA ASP A 158 -18.26 -18.65 6.48
C ASP A 158 -19.71 -18.59 7.01
N GLN A 159 -19.90 -18.06 8.23
CA GLN A 159 -21.24 -17.88 8.79
C GLN A 159 -22.02 -16.82 8.00
N PRO A 160 -23.34 -17.01 7.81
CA PRO A 160 -24.15 -16.09 6.99
C PRO A 160 -24.25 -14.68 7.59
N GLY A 161 -24.04 -14.51 8.90
CA GLY A 161 -24.06 -13.20 9.56
C GLY A 161 -22.76 -12.42 9.37
N GLU A 162 -22.86 -11.10 9.25
CA GLU A 162 -21.71 -10.19 9.07
C GLU A 162 -20.90 -9.95 10.34
N ALA A 163 -21.53 -10.12 11.52
CA ALA A 163 -20.95 -9.79 12.82
C ALA A 163 -19.57 -10.42 13.09
N PHE A 164 -19.32 -11.65 12.61
CA PHE A 164 -18.00 -12.28 12.78
C PHE A 164 -16.94 -11.64 11.91
N ARG A 165 -17.27 -11.28 10.67
CA ARG A 165 -16.35 -10.59 9.75
C ARG A 165 -16.09 -9.14 10.21
N GLU A 166 -17.10 -8.49 10.80
CA GLU A 166 -16.98 -7.13 11.33
C GLU A 166 -15.91 -6.99 12.42
N VAL A 167 -15.73 -8.02 13.25
CA VAL A 167 -14.65 -8.04 14.26
C VAL A 167 -13.28 -7.84 13.60
N PHE A 168 -13.07 -8.42 12.42
CA PHE A 168 -11.84 -8.21 11.66
C PHE A 168 -11.84 -6.82 11.04
N THR A 169 -12.92 -6.43 10.36
CA THR A 169 -13.06 -5.13 9.71
C THR A 169 -12.71 -3.96 10.64
N HIS A 170 -13.25 -3.94 11.86
CA HIS A 170 -12.97 -2.87 12.83
C HIS A 170 -11.53 -2.86 13.37
N ARG A 171 -10.75 -3.93 13.18
CA ARG A 171 -9.32 -3.88 13.48
C ARG A 171 -8.53 -3.19 12.38
N PHE A 172 -8.94 -3.34 11.12
CA PHE A 172 -8.25 -2.73 9.99
C PHE A 172 -8.64 -1.27 9.80
N VAL A 173 -9.92 -0.96 10.04
CA VAL A 173 -10.52 0.37 9.88
C VAL A 173 -11.48 0.69 11.05
N PRO A 174 -10.96 0.98 12.25
CA PRO A 174 -11.79 1.19 13.45
C PRO A 174 -12.86 2.27 13.28
N ASP A 175 -12.53 3.36 12.57
CA ASP A 175 -13.43 4.48 12.30
C ASP A 175 -14.12 4.37 10.92
N GLY A 176 -14.14 3.18 10.33
CA GLY A 176 -14.79 2.93 9.05
C GLY A 176 -16.30 3.20 9.11
N ASP A 177 -16.80 3.99 8.16
CA ASP A 177 -18.25 4.17 7.99
C ASP A 177 -18.94 2.85 7.58
N PRO A 178 -20.28 2.76 7.67
CA PRO A 178 -21.00 1.53 7.32
C PRO A 178 -20.73 1.02 5.90
N VAL A 179 -20.44 1.90 4.94
CA VAL A 179 -20.15 1.51 3.54
C VAL A 179 -18.79 0.84 3.47
N ARG A 180 -17.76 1.42 4.11
CA ARG A 180 -16.42 0.84 4.23
C ARG A 180 -16.46 -0.51 4.96
N VAL A 181 -17.22 -0.60 6.05
CA VAL A 181 -17.35 -1.82 6.84
C VAL A 181 -18.01 -2.94 6.03
N GLN A 182 -19.16 -2.66 5.39
CA GLN A 182 -19.85 -3.63 4.55
C GLN A 182 -19.01 -4.07 3.36
N TRP A 183 -18.29 -3.14 2.72
CA TRP A 183 -17.42 -3.48 1.61
C TRP A 183 -16.29 -4.42 2.04
N PHE A 184 -15.63 -4.17 3.19
CA PHE A 184 -14.57 -5.06 3.68
C PHE A 184 -15.11 -6.44 4.10
N ASN A 185 -16.30 -6.50 4.69
CA ASN A 185 -16.98 -7.77 4.97
C ASN A 185 -17.24 -8.58 3.70
N GLU A 186 -17.68 -7.92 2.63
CA GLU A 186 -17.88 -8.56 1.33
C GLU A 186 -16.56 -8.93 0.65
N LEU A 187 -15.50 -8.12 0.79
CA LEU A 187 -14.15 -8.49 0.38
C LEU A 187 -13.73 -9.77 1.09
N CYS A 188 -13.88 -9.87 2.41
CA CYS A 188 -13.55 -11.08 3.17
C CYS A 188 -14.21 -12.33 2.57
N ARG A 189 -15.52 -12.26 2.29
CA ARG A 189 -16.31 -13.35 1.72
C ARG A 189 -15.94 -13.69 0.27
N LYS A 190 -15.64 -12.68 -0.56
CA LYS A 190 -15.26 -12.86 -1.97
C LYS A 190 -13.82 -13.29 -2.12
N ALA A 191 -12.97 -12.83 -1.22
CA ALA A 191 -11.53 -12.95 -1.34
C ALA A 191 -11.04 -14.28 -0.81
N THR A 192 -11.70 -15.00 0.11
CA THR A 192 -11.28 -16.35 0.54
C THR A 192 -12.34 -17.03 1.44
N ASP A 193 -12.08 -18.28 1.86
CA ASP A 193 -12.89 -19.04 2.83
C ASP A 193 -12.19 -19.16 4.20
N GLY A 194 -12.92 -19.57 5.25
CA GLY A 194 -12.41 -19.61 6.63
C GLY A 194 -11.24 -20.57 6.85
N ALA A 195 -11.25 -21.71 6.14
CA ALA A 195 -10.19 -22.70 6.21
C ALA A 195 -8.88 -22.17 5.61
N THR A 196 -8.96 -21.47 4.48
CA THR A 196 -7.81 -20.85 3.83
C THR A 196 -7.31 -19.65 4.63
N ALA A 197 -8.22 -18.84 5.13
CA ALA A 197 -7.95 -17.68 5.99
C ALA A 197 -7.12 -18.05 7.24
N SER A 198 -7.59 -19.04 8.00
CA SER A 198 -6.92 -19.52 9.21
C SER A 198 -5.53 -20.11 8.91
N ARG A 199 -5.39 -20.86 7.82
CA ARG A 199 -4.09 -21.39 7.36
C ARG A 199 -3.10 -20.28 7.00
N LEU A 200 -3.55 -19.24 6.28
CA LEU A 200 -2.73 -18.08 5.93
C LEU A 200 -2.25 -17.36 7.20
N LEU A 201 -3.15 -17.04 8.13
CA LEU A 201 -2.75 -16.39 9.39
C LEU A 201 -1.82 -17.28 10.23
N THR A 202 -2.08 -18.58 10.31
CA THR A 202 -1.21 -19.52 11.05
C THR A 202 0.22 -19.50 10.50
N ALA A 203 0.37 -19.61 9.18
CA ALA A 203 1.68 -19.58 8.54
C ALA A 203 2.40 -18.24 8.77
N ARG A 204 1.67 -17.11 8.72
CA ARG A 204 2.23 -15.78 9.04
C ARG A 204 2.63 -15.65 10.51
N GLY A 205 1.86 -16.24 11.42
CA GLY A 205 2.16 -16.25 12.85
C GLY A 205 3.47 -16.97 13.18
N GLN A 206 3.82 -18.00 12.40
CA GLN A 206 5.00 -18.86 12.57
C GLN A 206 6.23 -18.39 11.77
N SER A 207 6.07 -17.39 10.89
CA SER A 207 7.14 -16.92 10.01
C SER A 207 8.06 -15.91 10.71
N ASP A 208 9.36 -15.95 10.39
CA ASP A 208 10.35 -15.00 10.88
C ASP A 208 11.43 -14.76 9.81
N VAL A 209 11.57 -13.50 9.38
CA VAL A 209 12.61 -13.04 8.44
C VAL A 209 13.57 -12.03 9.09
N SER A 210 13.54 -11.90 10.43
CA SER A 210 14.34 -10.92 11.17
C SER A 210 15.85 -11.11 10.98
N ALA A 211 16.29 -12.35 10.73
CA ALA A 211 17.69 -12.66 10.44
C ALA A 211 18.19 -12.04 9.12
N LEU A 212 17.29 -11.73 8.17
CA LEU A 212 17.64 -11.16 6.87
C LEU A 212 17.74 -9.63 6.88
N LEU A 213 17.24 -8.97 7.93
CA LEU A 213 17.22 -7.49 8.00
C LEU A 213 18.61 -6.85 7.83
N PRO A 214 19.70 -7.41 8.40
CA PRO A 214 21.05 -6.88 8.19
C PRO A 214 21.58 -7.04 6.76
N GLU A 215 20.96 -7.90 5.95
CA GLU A 215 21.37 -8.18 4.55
C GLU A 215 20.74 -7.21 3.55
N ILE A 216 19.78 -6.39 3.98
CA ILE A 216 19.12 -5.38 3.14
C ILE A 216 20.11 -4.24 2.85
N THR A 217 20.42 -4.04 1.58
CA THR A 217 21.45 -3.08 1.12
C THR A 217 20.90 -1.84 0.41
N MET A 218 19.67 -1.90 -0.11
CA MET A 218 19.03 -0.78 -0.79
C MET A 218 18.41 0.21 0.21
N PRO A 219 18.22 1.48 -0.18
CA PRO A 219 17.49 2.45 0.62
C PRO A 219 16.14 1.89 1.06
N THR A 220 15.86 2.00 2.37
CA THR A 220 14.61 1.49 2.95
C THR A 220 13.83 2.57 3.69
N LEU A 221 12.55 2.73 3.36
CA LEU A 221 11.60 3.58 4.07
C LEU A 221 10.58 2.72 4.80
N VAL A 222 10.46 2.89 6.12
CA VAL A 222 9.45 2.27 6.97
C VAL A 222 8.42 3.33 7.37
N LEU A 223 7.16 3.08 7.04
CA LEU A 223 6.00 3.90 7.39
C LEU A 223 5.08 3.07 8.29
N HIS A 224 4.59 3.66 9.38
CA HIS A 224 3.74 2.91 10.32
C HIS A 224 2.74 3.83 11.00
N ALA A 225 1.47 3.43 11.07
CA ALA A 225 0.45 4.16 11.82
C ALA A 225 0.66 3.99 13.34
N ASP A 226 0.51 5.06 14.12
CA ASP A 226 0.69 5.01 15.58
C ASP A 226 -0.41 4.23 16.31
N GLY A 227 -1.63 4.24 15.77
CA GLY A 227 -2.78 3.52 16.32
C GLY A 227 -3.02 2.12 15.76
N ASP A 228 -2.09 1.56 14.97
CA ASP A 228 -2.27 0.25 14.34
C ASP A 228 -2.37 -0.89 15.36
N VAL A 229 -3.57 -1.50 15.44
CA VAL A 229 -3.87 -2.64 16.31
C VAL A 229 -3.76 -4.00 15.61
N VAL A 230 -3.52 -4.02 14.30
CA VAL A 230 -3.26 -5.25 13.54
C VAL A 230 -1.77 -5.58 13.63
N VAL A 231 -0.92 -4.60 13.39
CA VAL A 231 0.54 -4.69 13.51
C VAL A 231 1.02 -3.56 14.42
N PRO A 232 1.42 -3.86 15.67
CA PRO A 232 1.89 -2.83 16.59
C PRO A 232 3.06 -2.03 16.01
N VAL A 233 3.06 -0.71 16.24
CA VAL A 233 4.11 0.22 15.76
C VAL A 233 5.53 -0.19 16.16
N ASP A 234 5.67 -0.93 17.26
CA ASP A 234 6.96 -1.47 17.71
C ASP A 234 7.58 -2.45 16.70
N GLU A 235 6.80 -3.11 15.84
CA GLU A 235 7.34 -3.91 14.74
C GLU A 235 7.95 -3.04 13.64
N GLY A 236 7.36 -1.88 13.33
CA GLY A 236 7.96 -0.89 12.44
C GLY A 236 9.26 -0.31 13.02
N ARG A 237 9.29 -0.04 14.34
CA ARG A 237 10.52 0.35 15.05
C ARG A 237 11.58 -0.75 15.02
N PHE A 238 11.17 -2.00 15.17
CA PHE A 238 12.06 -3.15 15.10
C PHE A 238 12.69 -3.26 13.71
N LEU A 239 11.90 -3.14 12.63
CA LEU A 239 12.40 -3.14 11.26
C LEU A 239 13.45 -2.05 11.05
N ALA A 240 13.11 -0.79 11.34
CA ALA A 240 14.01 0.34 11.11
C ALA A 240 15.31 0.26 11.94
N LYS A 241 15.25 -0.36 13.13
CA LYS A 241 16.43 -0.57 13.97
C LYS A 241 17.41 -1.60 13.38
N HIS A 242 16.92 -2.61 12.68
CA HIS A 242 17.73 -3.75 12.24
C HIS A 242 18.04 -3.74 10.73
N ILE A 243 17.37 -2.91 9.94
CA ILE A 243 17.70 -2.65 8.55
C ILE A 243 18.74 -1.52 8.47
N PRO A 244 19.94 -1.74 7.91
CA PRO A 244 20.95 -0.70 7.78
C PRO A 244 20.45 0.52 6.99
N GLY A 245 20.53 1.71 7.61
CA GLY A 245 20.15 2.96 6.95
C GLY A 245 18.65 3.16 6.71
N ALA A 246 17.78 2.35 7.32
CA ALA A 246 16.34 2.53 7.18
C ALA A 246 15.85 3.82 7.86
N GLU A 247 14.95 4.52 7.17
CA GLU A 247 14.23 5.68 7.69
C GLU A 247 12.86 5.24 8.23
N LEU A 248 12.51 5.63 9.46
CA LEU A 248 11.18 5.40 10.02
C LEU A 248 10.40 6.71 10.10
N THR A 249 9.19 6.72 9.55
CA THR A 249 8.19 7.75 9.86
C THR A 249 6.95 7.11 10.46
N VAL A 250 6.55 7.59 11.64
CA VAL A 250 5.27 7.23 12.24
C VAL A 250 4.21 8.21 11.74
N LEU A 251 3.11 7.67 11.24
CA LEU A 251 1.98 8.41 10.68
C LEU A 251 0.87 8.49 11.73
N GLU A 252 0.22 9.65 11.83
CA GLU A 252 -0.96 9.86 12.68
C GLU A 252 -2.17 9.18 12.03
N SER A 253 -2.52 7.98 12.49
CA SER A 253 -3.66 7.21 12.01
C SER A 253 -3.99 6.06 12.96
N GLN A 254 -5.28 5.77 13.11
CA GLN A 254 -5.78 4.60 13.82
C GLN A 254 -5.98 3.39 12.89
N ASN A 255 -5.85 3.58 11.58
CA ASN A 255 -6.19 2.58 10.59
C ASN A 255 -4.95 1.78 10.15
N HIS A 256 -5.12 0.47 10.01
CA HIS A 256 -4.12 -0.37 9.36
C HIS A 256 -4.11 -0.14 7.83
N ILE A 257 -5.28 0.17 7.27
CA ILE A 257 -5.44 0.58 5.88
C ILE A 257 -5.64 2.10 5.87
N ILE A 258 -4.65 2.86 5.41
CA ILE A 258 -4.76 4.32 5.46
C ILE A 258 -5.90 4.80 4.54
N GLN A 259 -6.81 5.59 5.09
CA GLN A 259 -8.01 6.10 4.43
C GLN A 259 -7.74 7.40 3.65
N ALA A 260 -8.52 7.66 2.59
CA ALA A 260 -8.29 8.83 1.74
C ALA A 260 -8.47 10.18 2.45
N ASP A 261 -9.31 10.21 3.49
CA ASP A 261 -9.76 11.39 4.23
C ASP A 261 -8.97 11.68 5.51
N GLU A 262 -7.99 10.84 5.87
CA GLU A 262 -7.18 11.04 7.08
C GLU A 262 -5.81 11.69 6.77
N PRO A 263 -5.18 12.39 7.74
CA PRO A 263 -3.93 13.13 7.51
C PRO A 263 -2.75 12.24 7.11
N ALA A 264 -2.76 10.97 7.48
CA ALA A 264 -1.73 10.00 7.10
C ALA A 264 -1.64 9.76 5.59
N TRP A 265 -2.74 9.90 4.84
CA TRP A 265 -2.74 9.66 3.39
C TRP A 265 -1.86 10.63 2.59
N PRO A 266 -2.08 11.96 2.64
CA PRO A 266 -1.21 12.90 1.94
C PRO A 266 0.23 12.89 2.49
N ALA A 267 0.43 12.46 3.74
CA ALA A 267 1.77 12.24 4.28
C ALA A 267 2.45 11.04 3.61
N PHE A 268 1.76 9.90 3.51
CA PHE A 268 2.24 8.71 2.80
C PHE A 268 2.61 9.03 1.35
N GLN A 269 1.70 9.68 0.59
CA GLN A 269 1.93 10.01 -0.81
C GLN A 269 3.21 10.85 -0.98
N ARG A 270 3.35 11.91 -0.18
CA ARG A 270 4.53 12.79 -0.21
C ARG A 270 5.82 12.04 0.11
N LEU A 271 5.81 11.22 1.17
CA LEU A 271 7.00 10.48 1.61
C LEU A 271 7.42 9.44 0.58
N LEU A 272 6.48 8.68 0.02
CA LEU A 272 6.78 7.72 -1.04
C LEU A 272 7.42 8.41 -2.25
N LEU A 273 6.82 9.48 -2.74
CA LEU A 273 7.31 10.18 -3.93
C LEU A 273 8.68 10.81 -3.66
N GLN A 274 8.85 11.51 -2.54
CA GLN A 274 10.14 12.10 -2.16
C GLN A 274 11.23 11.03 -2.05
N PHE A 275 10.94 9.92 -1.37
CA PHE A 275 11.90 8.84 -1.14
C PHE A 275 12.32 8.15 -2.45
N THR A 276 11.40 8.02 -3.40
CA THR A 276 11.64 7.39 -4.71
C THR A 276 12.06 8.37 -5.80
N GLY A 277 12.33 9.64 -5.43
CA GLY A 277 12.73 10.69 -6.37
C GLY A 277 11.64 11.09 -7.38
N GLN A 278 10.39 10.74 -7.11
CA GLN A 278 9.23 11.07 -7.94
C GLN A 278 8.60 12.40 -7.53
N THR A 279 7.82 12.98 -8.44
CA THR A 279 7.22 14.29 -8.23
C THR A 279 5.69 14.19 -8.18
N ALA A 280 5.05 14.84 -7.21
CA ALA A 280 3.60 14.75 -6.98
C ALA A 280 2.77 15.32 -8.14
N ARG A 281 1.82 14.56 -8.68
CA ARG A 281 0.92 15.10 -9.69
C ARG A 281 -0.04 16.12 -9.05
N PRO A 282 -0.69 16.96 -9.87
CA PRO A 282 -1.60 17.98 -9.36
C PRO A 282 -2.83 17.47 -8.62
N ALA A 283 -3.29 16.26 -8.95
CA ALA A 283 -4.40 15.60 -8.27
C ALA A 283 -4.06 15.25 -6.80
N ASP A 284 -2.77 15.06 -6.47
CA ASP A 284 -2.31 14.60 -5.15
C ASP A 284 -1.89 15.72 -4.22
N ALA A 285 -1.86 16.96 -4.72
CA ALA A 285 -1.35 18.11 -3.98
C ALA A 285 -2.27 18.56 -2.83
N ASN A 286 -3.34 17.82 -2.51
CA ASN A 286 -4.35 18.15 -1.51
C ASN A 286 -4.70 19.65 -1.55
N LEU A 287 -5.02 20.10 -2.77
CA LEU A 287 -5.36 21.48 -3.03
C LEU A 287 -6.75 21.74 -2.48
N THR A 288 -6.91 22.82 -1.74
CA THR A 288 -8.24 23.34 -1.45
C THR A 288 -8.95 23.68 -2.77
N ASP A 289 -10.28 23.69 -2.79
CA ASP A 289 -11.06 24.12 -3.98
C ASP A 289 -10.56 25.45 -4.56
N ARG A 290 -10.15 26.36 -3.67
CA ARG A 290 -9.58 27.66 -4.04
C ARG A 290 -8.23 27.53 -4.75
N GLU A 291 -7.36 26.67 -4.25
CA GLU A 291 -6.04 26.41 -4.84
C GLU A 291 -6.17 25.67 -6.18
N ALA A 292 -7.08 24.70 -6.28
CA ALA A 292 -7.37 23.99 -7.52
C ALA A 292 -7.91 24.95 -8.60
N ALA A 293 -8.84 25.84 -8.25
CA ALA A 293 -9.34 26.87 -9.16
C ALA A 293 -8.23 27.84 -9.63
N ILE A 294 -7.35 28.27 -8.72
CA ILE A 294 -6.20 29.11 -9.07
C ILE A 294 -5.23 28.36 -9.98
N LEU A 295 -4.97 27.07 -9.71
CA LEU A 295 -4.11 26.24 -10.55
C LEU A 295 -4.68 26.07 -11.96
N ALA A 296 -5.99 25.83 -12.10
CA ALA A 296 -6.65 25.75 -13.41
C ALA A 296 -6.45 27.03 -14.23
N GLU A 297 -6.58 28.19 -13.59
CA GLU A 297 -6.33 29.48 -14.23
C GLU A 297 -4.84 29.71 -14.55
N ILE A 298 -3.95 29.16 -13.72
CA ILE A 298 -2.50 29.14 -13.99
C ILE A 298 -2.22 28.33 -15.27
N CYS A 299 -2.85 27.17 -15.42
CA CYS A 299 -2.75 26.26 -16.57
C CYS A 299 -3.36 26.83 -17.85
N ALA A 300 -4.38 27.67 -17.71
CA ALA A 300 -4.94 28.52 -18.77
C ALA A 300 -4.02 29.72 -19.13
N ALA A 301 -2.81 29.77 -18.59
CA ALA A 301 -1.79 30.79 -18.82
C ALA A 301 -2.21 32.23 -18.41
N LYS A 302 -3.19 32.40 -17.53
CA LYS A 302 -3.60 33.73 -17.02
C LYS A 302 -2.56 34.31 -16.06
N SER A 303 -2.22 35.59 -16.21
CA SER A 303 -1.32 36.27 -15.27
C SER A 303 -1.94 36.40 -13.87
N ASN A 304 -1.12 36.52 -12.82
CA ASN A 304 -1.64 36.68 -11.45
C ASN A 304 -2.60 37.87 -11.31
N LYS A 305 -2.36 38.95 -12.07
CA LYS A 305 -3.26 40.12 -12.15
C LYS A 305 -4.63 39.77 -12.75
N ALA A 306 -4.68 38.95 -13.79
CA ALA A 306 -5.92 38.50 -14.40
C ALA A 306 -6.70 37.57 -13.45
N ILE A 307 -6.01 36.61 -12.83
CA ILE A 307 -6.61 35.70 -11.84
C ILE A 307 -7.17 36.48 -10.64
N ALA A 308 -6.40 37.46 -10.14
CA ALA A 308 -6.80 38.31 -9.02
C ALA A 308 -8.09 39.08 -9.32
N ARG A 309 -8.19 39.66 -10.53
CA ARG A 309 -9.39 40.35 -11.01
C ARG A 309 -10.58 39.40 -11.11
N ASP A 310 -10.40 38.25 -11.75
CA ASP A 310 -11.47 37.28 -11.99
C ASP A 310 -12.02 36.69 -10.68
N LEU A 311 -11.15 36.56 -9.67
CA LEU A 311 -11.50 36.00 -8.36
C LEU A 311 -11.78 37.03 -7.26
N GLY A 312 -11.80 38.33 -7.59
CA GLY A 312 -12.12 39.42 -6.66
C GLY A 312 -11.14 39.59 -5.49
N VAL A 313 -9.87 39.26 -5.67
CA VAL A 313 -8.83 39.31 -4.61
C VAL A 313 -7.60 40.11 -5.04
N SER A 314 -6.67 40.35 -4.12
CA SER A 314 -5.42 41.06 -4.44
C SER A 314 -4.43 40.17 -5.22
N GLU A 315 -3.59 40.78 -6.06
CA GLU A 315 -2.51 40.06 -6.76
C GLU A 315 -1.51 39.42 -5.79
N LYS A 316 -1.29 40.04 -4.61
CA LYS A 316 -0.46 39.47 -3.54
C LYS A 316 -1.07 38.16 -3.01
N THR A 317 -2.38 38.10 -2.85
CA THR A 317 -3.10 36.88 -2.45
C THR A 317 -2.90 35.75 -3.46
N ILE A 318 -3.00 36.06 -4.76
CA ILE A 318 -2.73 35.06 -5.81
C ILE A 318 -1.28 34.60 -5.80
N ARG A 319 -0.29 35.49 -5.60
CA ARG A 319 1.11 35.08 -5.46
C ARG A 319 1.33 34.13 -4.29
N ASN A 320 0.75 34.44 -3.13
CA ASN A 320 0.88 33.57 -1.95
C ASN A 320 0.26 32.18 -2.19
N HIS A 321 -0.95 32.14 -2.78
CA HIS A 321 -1.55 30.85 -3.17
C HIS A 321 -0.71 30.12 -4.22
N ALA A 322 -0.17 30.82 -5.23
CA ALA A 322 0.70 30.20 -6.23
C ALA A 322 1.96 29.59 -5.57
N THR A 323 2.58 30.27 -4.61
CA THR A 323 3.70 29.72 -3.85
C THR A 323 3.30 28.47 -3.08
N HIS A 324 2.15 28.47 -2.40
CA HIS A 324 1.65 27.30 -1.68
C HIS A 324 1.31 26.15 -2.63
N ILE A 325 0.66 26.44 -3.75
CA ILE A 325 0.35 25.48 -4.81
C ILE A 325 1.64 24.86 -5.35
N PHE A 326 2.65 25.67 -5.67
CA PHE A 326 3.93 25.17 -6.18
C PHE A 326 4.65 24.29 -5.15
N ALA A 327 4.62 24.67 -3.88
CA ALA A 327 5.16 23.85 -2.79
C ALA A 327 4.40 22.52 -2.67
N LYS A 328 3.06 22.54 -2.71
CA LYS A 328 2.21 21.34 -2.67
C LYS A 328 2.39 20.45 -3.89
N LEU A 329 2.64 21.04 -5.06
CA LEU A 329 2.96 20.34 -6.31
C LEU A 329 4.41 19.88 -6.38
N GLY A 330 5.29 20.28 -5.45
CA GLY A 330 6.73 19.98 -5.52
C GLY A 330 7.40 20.56 -6.78
N VAL A 331 7.06 21.78 -7.18
CA VAL A 331 7.67 22.50 -8.31
C VAL A 331 8.17 23.87 -7.86
N ALA A 332 9.18 24.41 -8.54
CA ALA A 332 9.77 25.71 -8.22
C ALA A 332 9.17 26.84 -9.06
N THR A 333 8.70 26.53 -10.28
CA THR A 333 8.25 27.55 -11.23
C THR A 333 6.83 27.33 -11.71
N ARG A 334 6.23 28.43 -12.16
CA ARG A 334 4.93 28.42 -12.83
C ARG A 334 4.94 27.55 -14.08
N GLN A 335 6.02 27.58 -14.85
CA GLN A 335 6.13 26.81 -16.09
C GLN A 335 6.18 25.32 -15.79
N GLU A 336 6.93 24.90 -14.77
CA GLU A 336 6.91 23.53 -14.25
C GLU A 336 5.51 23.11 -13.80
N ALA A 337 4.79 23.95 -13.04
CA ALA A 337 3.41 23.66 -12.64
C ALA A 337 2.48 23.41 -13.85
N ILE A 338 2.59 24.23 -14.90
CA ILE A 338 1.78 24.08 -16.13
C ILE A 338 2.13 22.79 -16.86
N LEU A 339 3.42 22.49 -17.02
CA LEU A 339 3.87 21.26 -17.68
C LEU A 339 3.41 20.02 -16.92
N LYS A 340 3.49 20.07 -15.59
CA LYS A 340 3.09 18.96 -14.70
C LYS A 340 1.61 18.65 -14.74
N VAL A 341 0.75 19.65 -14.96
CA VAL A 341 -0.70 19.46 -15.13
C VAL A 341 -1.05 19.01 -16.54
N LYS A 342 -0.31 19.43 -17.56
CA LYS A 342 -0.60 19.09 -18.97
C LYS A 342 -0.01 17.75 -19.43
N GLY A 343 1.02 17.26 -18.75
CA GLY A 343 1.70 16.00 -19.06
C GLY A 343 1.34 14.82 -18.17
N GLY A 344 0.33 14.98 -17.29
CA GLY A 344 -0.18 13.93 -16.40
C GLY A 344 -1.32 13.13 -17.01
#